data_AF-A0A0G1FF48-F1
#
_entry.id   AF-A0A0G1FF48-F1
#
_cell.length_a   1.000
_cell.length_b   1.000
_cell.length_c   1.000
_cell.angle_alpha   90.00
_cell.angle_beta   90.00
_cell.angle_gamma   90.00
#
_symmetry.space_group_name_H-M   'P 1'
#
loop_
_entity.id
_entity.type
_entity.pdbx_description
1 polymer ?
#
loop_
_entity_poly.entity_id
_entity_poly.type
_entity_poly.pdbx_seq_one_letter_code
_entity_poly.pdbx_strand_id
1 'polypeptide(L)'
;AVMAIVSALTRLVPDVINWSSLEEESFLRKNISKEAKTGWLEYPHYTRPEVLKYKGANYCVPKVLLSGHHIKIKKWREKKSKKFKF
;
A
#
# COMPACT_ATOMS: atom_id res chain seq x y z
N ALA A 1 -22.57 -1.47 -9.12
CA ALA A 1 -22.37 -0.28 -8.24
C ALA A 1 -22.60 -0.61 -6.77
N VAL A 2 -23.77 -1.14 -6.38
CA VAL A 2 -24.13 -1.42 -4.97
C VAL A 2 -23.09 -2.29 -4.22
N MET A 3 -22.61 -3.38 -4.83
CA MET A 3 -21.62 -4.27 -4.21
C MET A 3 -20.31 -3.56 -3.83
N ALA A 4 -19.87 -2.58 -4.64
CA ALA A 4 -18.64 -1.82 -4.36
C ALA A 4 -18.84 -0.89 -3.15
N ILE A 5 -20.01 -0.26 -3.04
CA ILE A 5 -20.35 0.62 -1.91
C ILE A 5 -20.44 -0.20 -0.62
N VAL A 6 -21.18 -1.32 -0.64
CA VAL A 6 -21.33 -2.20 0.52
C VAL A 6 -19.95 -2.71 0.99
N SER A 7 -19.09 -3.18 0.08
CA SER A 7 -17.74 -3.64 0.41
C SER A 7 -16.86 -2.55 1.05
N ALA A 8 -16.96 -1.30 0.59
CA ALA A 8 -16.22 -0.18 1.16
C ALA A 8 -16.72 0.17 2.58
N LEU A 9 -18.04 0.16 2.80
CA LEU A 9 -18.62 0.50 4.09
C LEU A 9 -18.40 -0.60 5.14
N THR A 10 -18.51 -1.88 4.76
CA THR A 10 -18.34 -2.98 5.72
C THR A 10 -16.91 -3.06 6.28
N ARG A 11 -15.89 -2.63 5.53
CA ARG A 11 -14.50 -2.55 6.03
C ARG A 11 -14.29 -1.51 7.12
N LEU A 12 -15.18 -0.54 7.26
CA LEU A 12 -15.13 0.48 8.32
C LEU A 12 -15.82 0.02 9.61
N VAL A 13 -16.57 -1.09 9.55
CA VAL A 13 -17.20 -1.67 10.74
C VAL A 13 -16.11 -2.31 11.60
N PRO A 14 -16.07 -2.02 12.93
CA PRO A 14 -15.12 -2.65 13.83
C PRO A 14 -15.13 -4.18 13.71
N ASP A 15 -13.96 -4.79 13.92
CA ASP A 15 -13.75 -6.24 13.91
C ASP A 15 -13.88 -6.97 12.56
N VAL A 16 -14.26 -6.28 11.48
CA VAL A 16 -14.23 -6.85 10.12
C VAL A 16 -12.80 -6.93 9.56
N ILE A 17 -11.98 -5.92 9.84
CA ILE A 17 -10.57 -5.86 9.45
C ILE A 17 -9.76 -5.21 10.57
N ASN A 18 -8.46 -5.55 10.62
CA ASN A 18 -7.53 -4.90 11.54
C ASN A 18 -7.30 -3.43 11.14
N TRP A 19 -7.48 -2.52 12.09
CA TRP A 19 -7.21 -1.09 11.95
C TRP A 19 -5.79 -0.77 11.49
N SER A 20 -4.80 -1.56 11.88
CA SER A 20 -3.41 -1.34 11.45
C SER A 20 -3.22 -1.46 9.93
N SER A 21 -4.05 -2.27 9.26
CA SER A 21 -3.99 -2.43 7.80
C SER A 21 -4.57 -1.22 7.08
N LEU A 22 -5.64 -0.64 7.64
CA LEU A 22 -6.29 0.56 7.11
C LEU A 22 -5.39 1.80 7.16
N GLU A 23 -4.44 1.84 8.09
CA GLU A 23 -3.46 2.92 8.18
C GLU A 23 -2.50 3.01 6.97
N GLU A 24 -2.22 1.87 6.33
CA GLU A 24 -1.32 1.84 5.16
C GLU A 24 -2.08 2.01 3.85
N GLU A 25 -3.43 2.04 3.86
CA GLU A 25 -4.23 2.19 2.65
C GLU A 25 -4.08 3.57 1.99
N SER A 26 -4.04 3.55 0.67
CA SER A 26 -3.78 4.70 -0.20
C SER A 26 -4.71 5.89 0.05
N PHE A 27 -5.98 5.67 0.44
CA PHE A 27 -6.98 6.74 0.56
C PHE A 27 -7.45 7.04 1.99
N LEU A 28 -7.01 6.28 3.01
CA LEU A 28 -7.54 6.43 4.37
C LEU A 28 -6.82 7.50 5.20
N ARG A 29 -5.48 7.46 5.25
CA ARG A 29 -4.74 8.14 6.34
C ARG A 29 -4.44 9.63 6.13
N LYS A 30 -4.46 10.15 4.89
CA LYS A 30 -4.00 11.52 4.57
C LYS A 30 -4.82 12.31 3.54
N ASN A 31 -5.85 11.72 2.94
CA ASN A 31 -6.49 12.28 1.74
C ASN A 31 -7.96 12.66 1.97
N ILE A 32 -8.48 12.48 3.19
CA ILE A 32 -9.85 12.87 3.58
C ILE A 32 -9.74 14.13 4.45
N SER A 33 -9.03 15.15 3.97
CA SER A 33 -9.35 16.52 4.38
C SER A 33 -10.22 17.13 3.28
N LYS A 34 -11.21 17.93 3.66
CA LYS A 34 -12.18 18.55 2.74
C LYS A 34 -11.49 19.36 1.61
N GLU A 35 -10.21 19.67 1.80
CA GLU A 35 -9.33 20.46 0.93
C GLU A 35 -8.20 19.65 0.24
N ALA A 36 -8.14 18.31 0.37
CA ALA A 36 -7.03 17.49 -0.13
C ALA A 36 -7.00 17.40 -1.67
N LYS A 37 -6.37 18.37 -2.33
CA LYS A 37 -6.06 18.35 -3.79
C LYS A 37 -4.97 17.35 -4.18
N THR A 38 -4.37 16.68 -3.20
CA THR A 38 -3.26 15.73 -3.42
C THR A 38 -3.43 14.51 -2.55
N GLY A 39 -3.28 13.33 -3.14
CA GLY A 39 -3.24 12.06 -2.44
C GLY A 39 -1.88 11.36 -2.53
N TRP A 40 -1.75 10.28 -1.78
CA TRP A 40 -0.59 9.38 -1.82
C TRP A 40 -1.04 7.97 -2.20
N LEU A 41 -0.32 7.33 -3.12
CA LEU A 41 -0.48 5.91 -3.43
C LEU A 41 0.47 5.08 -2.57
N GLU A 42 0.05 3.87 -2.24
CA GLU A 42 0.88 2.88 -1.58
C GLU A 42 2.18 2.56 -2.34
N TYR A 43 3.12 2.01 -1.59
CA TYR A 43 4.39 1.51 -2.10
C TYR A 43 4.19 0.14 -2.80
N PRO A 44 5.10 -0.28 -3.69
CA PRO A 44 4.98 -1.58 -4.33
C PRO A 44 5.23 -2.73 -3.34
N HIS A 45 4.37 -3.75 -3.39
CA HIS A 45 4.43 -4.93 -2.53
C HIS A 45 5.13 -6.10 -3.23
N TYR A 46 5.83 -6.90 -2.43
CA TYR A 46 6.55 -8.07 -2.88
C TYR A 46 6.22 -9.24 -1.97
N THR A 47 6.16 -10.43 -2.55
CA THR A 47 5.99 -11.70 -1.84
C THR A 47 6.92 -12.74 -2.45
N ARG A 48 6.95 -13.94 -1.89
CA ARG A 48 7.73 -15.06 -2.40
C ARG A 48 7.27 -15.44 -3.82
N PRO A 49 8.18 -15.89 -4.71
CA PRO A 49 9.63 -16.09 -4.51
C PRO A 49 10.46 -14.80 -4.64
N GLU A 50 11.71 -14.82 -4.15
CA GLU A 50 12.62 -13.65 -4.21
C GLU A 50 12.95 -13.21 -5.65
N VAL A 51 12.95 -14.16 -6.58
CA VAL A 51 13.11 -13.91 -8.01
C VAL A 51 11.93 -14.55 -8.74
N LEU A 52 11.07 -13.71 -9.29
CA LEU A 52 9.96 -14.14 -10.14
C LEU A 52 10.40 -14.11 -11.60
N LYS A 53 10.48 -15.29 -12.23
CA LYS A 53 10.71 -15.42 -13.68
C LYS A 53 9.37 -15.40 -14.40
N TYR A 54 9.10 -14.38 -15.19
CA TYR A 54 7.84 -14.25 -15.92
C TYR A 54 8.06 -13.64 -17.30
N LYS A 55 7.49 -14.28 -18.33
CA LYS A 55 7.60 -13.86 -19.74
C LYS A 55 9.06 -13.57 -20.19
N GLY A 56 10.01 -14.40 -19.75
CA GLY A 56 11.43 -14.24 -20.08
C GLY A 56 12.16 -13.13 -19.31
N ALA A 57 11.46 -12.39 -18.45
CA ALA A 57 12.05 -11.37 -17.58
C ALA A 57 12.21 -11.89 -16.14
N ASN A 58 13.26 -11.40 -15.45
CA ASN A 58 13.52 -11.67 -14.05
C ASN A 58 13.14 -10.46 -13.18
N TYR A 59 12.15 -10.64 -12.30
CA TYR A 59 11.72 -9.63 -11.34
C TYR A 59 12.26 -9.98 -9.96
N CYS A 60 13.24 -9.22 -9.50
CA CYS A 60 13.89 -9.45 -8.21
C CYS A 60 13.30 -8.54 -7.12
N VAL A 61 13.12 -9.10 -5.92
CA VAL A 61 12.77 -8.32 -4.73
C VAL A 61 13.93 -7.37 -4.38
N PRO A 62 13.67 -6.08 -4.11
CA PRO A 62 14.70 -5.15 -3.66
C PRO A 62 15.46 -5.67 -2.44
N LYS A 63 16.80 -5.64 -2.47
CA LYS A 63 17.67 -6.13 -1.37
C LYS A 63 17.33 -5.54 0.00
N VAL A 64 16.85 -4.29 0.04
CA VAL A 64 16.41 -3.65 1.30
C VAL A 64 15.24 -4.37 1.97
N LEU A 65 14.32 -4.96 1.18
CA LEU A 65 13.19 -5.73 1.71
C LEU A 65 13.61 -7.11 2.22
N LEU A 66 14.73 -7.64 1.72
CA LEU A 66 15.34 -8.90 2.19
C LEU A 66 16.26 -8.70 3.41
N SER A 67 16.58 -7.45 3.77
CA SER A 67 17.58 -7.15 4.79
C SER A 67 17.11 -7.33 6.24
N GLY A 68 15.81 -7.48 6.49
CA GLY A 68 15.22 -7.49 7.84
C GLY A 68 15.29 -6.16 8.60
N HIS A 69 15.92 -5.13 8.02
CA HIS A 69 16.15 -3.86 8.72
C HIS A 69 14.93 -2.95 8.65
N HIS A 70 14.03 -3.04 9.65
CA HIS A 70 12.75 -2.32 9.67
C HIS A 70 12.83 -0.81 9.39
N ILE A 71 13.81 -0.10 9.95
CA ILE A 71 13.97 1.35 9.70
C ILE A 71 14.30 1.64 8.23
N LYS A 72 15.18 0.85 7.60
CA LYS A 72 15.53 1.01 6.17
C LYS A 72 14.35 0.65 5.28
N ILE A 73 13.58 -0.37 5.65
CA ILE A 73 12.35 -0.77 4.95
C ILE A 73 11.31 0.35 5.01
N LYS A 74 11.06 0.93 6.18
CA LYS A 74 10.12 2.05 6.35
C LYS A 74 10.50 3.25 5.47
N LYS A 75 11.76 3.68 5.52
CA LYS A 75 12.28 4.77 4.67
C LYS A 75 12.13 4.45 3.18
N TRP A 76 12.34 3.20 2.78
CA TRP A 76 12.17 2.78 1.40
C TRP A 76 10.69 2.80 0.97
N ARG A 77 9.76 2.35 1.82
CA ARG A 77 8.31 2.39 1.57
C ARG A 77 7.84 3.82 1.38
N GLU A 78 8.22 4.73 2.27
CA GLU A 78 7.90 6.16 2.19
C GLU A 78 8.44 6.79 0.89
N LYS A 79 9.68 6.47 0.50
CA LYS A 79 10.29 6.98 -0.74
C LYS A 79 9.62 6.43 -2.02
N LYS A 80 9.03 5.23 -1.96
CA LYS A 80 8.39 4.58 -3.11
C LYS A 80 6.90 4.86 -3.23
N SER A 81 6.27 5.39 -2.17
CA SER A 81 4.93 5.97 -2.25
C SER A 81 4.93 7.14 -3.24
N LYS A 82 3.90 7.22 -4.08
CA LYS A 82 3.77 8.26 -5.10
C LYS A 82 2.76 9.31 -4.67
N LYS A 83 3.13 10.58 -4.78
CA LYS A 83 2.18 11.69 -4.69
C LYS A 83 1.42 11.80 -6.01
N PHE A 84 0.10 11.92 -5.94
CA PHE A 84 -0.73 12.21 -7.10
C PHE A 84 -1.68 13.39 -6.80
N LYS A 85 -2.16 14.05 -7.85
CA LYS A 85 -3.12 15.15 -7.77
C LYS A 85 -4.48 14.65 -8.25
N PHE A 86 -5.54 15.06 -7.56
CA PHE A 86 -6.92 14.89 -8.00
C PHE A 86 -7.36 16.09 -8.84
#